data_AF-A0A3B9Z8D4-F1
#
_entry.id   AF-A0A3B9Z8D4-F1
#
_cell.length_a   1.000
_cell.length_b   1.000
_cell.length_c   1.000
_cell.angle_alpha   90.00
_cell.angle_beta   90.00
_cell.angle_gamma   90.00
#
_symmetry.space_group_name_H-M   'P 1'
#
loop_
_entity.id
_entity.type
_entity.pdbx_description
1 polymer ?
#
loop_
_entity_poly.entity_id
_entity_poly.type
_entity_poly.pdbx_seq_one_letter_code
_entity_poly.pdbx_strand_id
1 'polypeptide(L)'
;MKKKISFDYNEEAGLTVATLKTSIGTFYGTSQKHPDDTFHSSYSVGTNIAEARANINMLNKMIADKTIEKKGLHRLINSMPADNEGFKYAVNLYDTINSEIYDLRQKKVEWQRLISNVIEGRKLYLKSRNTDREARDKYLKELGKGIKALSNLSKKDKTD
;
A
#
# COMPACT_ATOMS: atom_id res chain seq x y z
N MET A 1 -9.84 13.46 -13.81
CA MET A 1 -10.79 12.33 -13.70
C MET A 1 -11.16 12.14 -12.23
N LYS A 2 -12.44 12.21 -11.83
CA LYS A 2 -12.83 12.14 -10.40
C LYS A 2 -12.85 10.68 -9.92
N LYS A 3 -11.91 10.32 -9.03
CA LYS A 3 -11.95 9.08 -8.23
C LYS A 3 -13.15 9.18 -7.28
N LYS A 4 -14.06 8.20 -7.30
CA LYS A 4 -15.12 8.10 -6.29
C LYS A 4 -14.84 6.90 -5.40
N ILE A 5 -14.68 7.16 -4.12
CA ILE A 5 -14.54 6.12 -3.10
C ILE A 5 -15.77 6.14 -2.19
N SER A 6 -16.29 4.96 -1.86
CA SER A 6 -17.34 4.78 -0.85
C SER A 6 -16.94 3.68 0.12
N PHE A 7 -17.48 3.77 1.33
CA PHE A 7 -17.16 2.85 2.42
C PHE A 7 -18.46 2.34 3.03
N ASP A 8 -18.50 1.04 3.27
CA ASP A 8 -19.59 0.37 3.97
C ASP A 8 -19.00 -0.37 5.17
N TYR A 9 -19.64 -0.26 6.33
CA TYR A 9 -19.24 -0.96 7.55
C TYR A 9 -20.38 -1.85 8.04
N ASN A 10 -20.07 -3.14 8.17
CA ASN A 10 -20.94 -4.08 8.84
C ASN A 10 -20.45 -4.24 10.29
N GLU A 11 -21.23 -3.69 11.23
CA GLU A 11 -20.92 -3.73 12.66
C GLU A 11 -20.96 -5.14 13.24
N GLU A 12 -21.94 -5.95 12.85
CA GLU A 12 -22.14 -7.33 13.34
C GLU A 12 -20.96 -8.23 12.94
N ALA A 13 -20.52 -8.15 11.68
CA ALA A 13 -19.40 -8.92 11.16
C ALA A 13 -18.03 -8.28 11.44
N GLY A 14 -18.01 -7.03 11.94
CA GLY A 14 -16.78 -6.24 12.06
C GLY A 14 -16.05 -6.06 10.72
N LEU A 15 -16.77 -5.95 9.61
CA LEU A 15 -16.22 -5.92 8.25
C LEU A 15 -16.35 -4.52 7.66
N THR A 16 -15.24 -3.95 7.19
CA THR A 16 -15.23 -2.73 6.39
C THR A 16 -14.98 -3.08 4.92
N VAL A 17 -15.78 -2.50 4.02
CA VAL A 17 -15.63 -2.64 2.57
C VAL A 17 -15.41 -1.26 1.97
N ALA A 18 -14.36 -1.09 1.18
CA ALA A 18 -14.11 0.09 0.38
C ALA A 18 -14.38 -0.24 -1.09
N THR A 19 -15.17 0.61 -1.74
CA THR A 19 -15.44 0.52 -3.17
C THR A 19 -14.82 1.72 -3.88
N LEU A 20 -13.91 1.43 -4.81
CA LEU A 20 -13.20 2.40 -5.63
C LEU A 20 -13.71 2.32 -7.06
N LYS A 21 -14.42 3.35 -7.52
CA LYS A 21 -14.90 3.48 -8.90
C LYS A 21 -13.98 4.39 -9.71
N THR A 22 -13.48 3.89 -10.83
CA THR A 22 -12.64 4.62 -11.79
C THR A 22 -13.10 4.36 -13.22
N SER A 23 -12.44 4.96 -14.23
CA SER A 23 -12.76 4.70 -15.64
C SER A 23 -12.38 3.29 -16.09
N ILE A 24 -11.42 2.66 -15.41
CA ILE A 24 -10.90 1.34 -15.78
C ILE A 24 -11.60 0.20 -15.02
N GLY A 25 -12.56 0.52 -14.15
CA GLY A 25 -13.38 -0.48 -13.46
C GLY A 25 -13.82 -0.06 -12.06
N THR A 26 -14.44 -1.02 -11.38
CA THR A 26 -14.78 -0.93 -9.95
C THR A 26 -13.92 -1.93 -9.19
N PHE A 27 -13.27 -1.45 -8.13
CA PHE A 27 -12.34 -2.22 -7.33
C PHE A 27 -12.80 -2.24 -5.88
N TYR A 28 -12.69 -3.40 -5.25
CA TYR A 28 -13.12 -3.61 -3.89
C TYR A 28 -11.91 -3.92 -3.02
N GLY A 29 -11.94 -3.43 -1.79
CA GLY A 29 -11.02 -3.85 -0.74
C GLY A 29 -11.80 -4.06 0.54
N THR A 30 -11.40 -5.04 1.32
CA THR A 30 -12.08 -5.39 2.57
C THR A 30 -11.10 -5.32 3.73
N SER A 31 -11.58 -5.06 4.94
CA SER A 31 -10.80 -5.18 6.16
C SER A 31 -11.67 -5.76 7.25
N GLN A 32 -11.14 -6.76 7.95
CA GLN A 32 -11.83 -7.36 9.09
C GLN A 32 -11.24 -6.82 10.38
N LYS A 33 -12.12 -6.55 11.33
CA LYS A 33 -11.78 -6.18 12.70
C LYS A 33 -10.90 -7.27 13.34
N HIS A 34 -9.90 -6.85 14.10
CA HIS A 34 -9.06 -7.78 14.85
C HIS A 34 -9.87 -8.41 16.00
N PRO A 35 -9.75 -9.71 16.30
CA PRO A 35 -10.52 -10.38 17.35
C PRO A 35 -10.40 -9.69 18.72
N ASP A 36 -9.18 -9.27 19.09
CA ASP A 36 -8.89 -8.60 20.37
C ASP A 36 -9.38 -7.13 20.46
N ASP A 37 -9.98 -6.59 19.40
CA ASP A 37 -10.33 -5.18 19.30
C ASP A 37 -11.79 -4.91 19.70
N THR A 38 -12.23 -5.35 20.87
CA THR A 38 -13.67 -5.37 21.26
C THR A 38 -14.38 -4.00 21.28
N PHE A 39 -13.68 -2.86 21.29
CA PHE A 39 -14.28 -1.51 21.37
C PHE A 39 -14.19 -0.71 20.07
N HIS A 40 -15.31 -0.09 19.65
CA HIS A 40 -15.66 0.90 18.58
C HIS A 40 -14.57 1.72 17.80
N SER A 41 -13.32 1.29 17.77
CA SER A 41 -12.17 1.99 17.21
C SER A 41 -11.58 1.29 15.98
N SER A 42 -12.36 0.37 15.38
CA SER A 42 -11.95 -0.43 14.22
C SER A 42 -12.40 0.11 12.86
N TYR A 43 -13.34 1.06 12.81
CA TYR A 43 -13.86 1.58 11.53
C TYR A 43 -12.79 2.37 10.76
N SER A 44 -12.11 3.34 11.39
CA SER A 44 -11.10 4.18 10.72
C SER A 44 -9.85 3.40 10.27
N VAL A 45 -9.43 2.42 11.07
CA VAL A 45 -8.35 1.49 10.70
C VAL A 45 -8.81 0.56 9.58
N GLY A 46 -10.06 0.07 9.68
CA GLY A 46 -10.73 -0.74 8.69
C GLY A 46 -10.83 -0.06 7.33
N THR A 47 -11.24 1.21 7.30
CA THR A 47 -11.36 2.01 6.07
C THR A 47 -10.01 2.23 5.42
N ASN A 48 -8.97 2.56 6.18
CA ASN A 48 -7.61 2.74 5.65
C ASN A 48 -7.09 1.46 4.97
N ILE A 49 -7.24 0.30 5.62
CA ILE A 49 -6.81 -0.99 5.07
C ILE A 49 -7.67 -1.38 3.86
N ALA A 50 -8.99 -1.20 3.96
CA ALA A 50 -9.92 -1.52 2.87
C ALA A 50 -9.64 -0.64 1.64
N GLU A 51 -9.43 0.66 1.82
CA GLU A 51 -9.04 1.56 0.73
C GLU A 51 -7.71 1.13 0.10
N ALA A 52 -6.69 0.85 0.91
CA ALA A 52 -5.39 0.43 0.40
C ALA A 52 -5.50 -0.84 -0.44
N ARG A 53 -6.31 -1.82 -0.01
CA ARG A 53 -6.59 -3.05 -0.78
C ARG A 53 -7.34 -2.76 -2.08
N ALA A 54 -8.30 -1.85 -2.08
CA ALA A 54 -8.99 -1.43 -3.30
C ALA A 54 -8.02 -0.77 -4.31
N ASN A 55 -7.11 0.09 -3.84
CA ASN A 55 -6.07 0.69 -4.67
C ASN A 55 -5.09 -0.37 -5.22
N ILE A 56 -4.68 -1.36 -4.41
CA ILE A 56 -3.84 -2.48 -4.87
C ILE A 56 -4.53 -3.26 -6.00
N ASN A 57 -5.83 -3.53 -5.87
CA ASN A 57 -6.59 -4.24 -6.91
C ASN A 57 -6.69 -3.43 -8.21
N MET A 58 -6.86 -2.12 -8.12
CA MET A 58 -6.77 -1.21 -9.27
C MET A 58 -5.39 -1.27 -9.93
N LEU A 59 -4.32 -1.17 -9.15
CA LEU A 59 -2.94 -1.24 -9.67
C LEU A 59 -2.64 -2.59 -10.33
N ASN A 60 -3.13 -3.70 -9.78
CA ASN A 60 -3.00 -5.02 -10.39
C ASN A 60 -3.64 -5.07 -11.78
N LYS A 61 -4.82 -4.46 -11.95
CA LYS A 61 -5.49 -4.36 -13.25
C LYS A 61 -4.69 -3.50 -14.23
N MET A 62 -4.20 -2.33 -13.81
CA MET A 62 -3.35 -1.48 -14.66
C MET A 62 -2.07 -2.20 -15.12
N ILE A 63 -1.41 -2.92 -14.20
CA ILE A 63 -0.22 -3.72 -14.52
C ILE A 63 -0.56 -4.83 -15.52
N ALA A 64 -1.70 -5.52 -15.34
CA ALA A 64 -2.14 -6.56 -16.26
C ALA A 64 -2.39 -5.99 -17.67
N ASP A 65 -3.06 -4.84 -17.78
CA ASP A 65 -3.34 -4.19 -19.05
C ASP A 65 -2.06 -3.77 -19.76
N LYS A 66 -1.13 -3.13 -19.04
CA LYS A 66 0.20 -2.79 -19.56
C LYS A 66 1.03 -4.01 -19.96
N THR A 67 0.90 -5.12 -19.24
CA THR A 67 1.58 -6.38 -19.57
C THR A 67 1.06 -6.98 -20.87
N ILE A 68 -0.24 -6.84 -21.16
CA ILE A 68 -0.83 -7.26 -22.44
C ILE A 68 -0.31 -6.38 -23.57
N GLU A 69 -0.32 -5.05 -23.40
CA GLU A 69 0.21 -4.08 -24.36
C GLU A 69 1.68 -4.37 -24.70
N LYS A 70 2.51 -4.59 -23.67
CA LYS A 70 3.92 -5.00 -23.80
C LYS A 70 4.09 -6.26 -24.66
N LYS A 71 3.26 -7.30 -24.42
CA LYS A 71 3.33 -8.55 -25.20
C LYS A 71 2.98 -8.32 -26.67
N GLY A 72 2.03 -7.42 -26.96
CA GLY A 72 1.69 -7.01 -28.32
C GLY A 72 2.87 -6.35 -29.03
N LEU A 73 3.50 -5.37 -28.38
CA LEU A 73 4.70 -4.70 -28.91
C LEU A 73 5.87 -5.65 -29.12
N HIS A 74 6.10 -6.56 -28.19
CA HIS A 74 7.17 -7.55 -28.34
C HIS A 74 7.02 -8.40 -29.61
N ARG A 75 5.78 -8.84 -29.91
CA ARG A 75 5.48 -9.57 -31.15
C ARG A 75 5.69 -8.70 -32.38
N LEU A 76 5.25 -7.45 -32.34
CA LEU A 76 5.41 -6.50 -33.43
C LEU A 76 6.90 -6.28 -33.75
N ILE A 77 7.71 -5.98 -32.73
CA ILE A 77 9.16 -5.78 -32.85
C ILE A 77 9.83 -7.01 -33.47
N ASN A 78 9.49 -8.22 -33.01
CA ASN A 78 10.09 -9.45 -33.53
C ASN A 78 9.64 -9.78 -34.97
N SER A 79 8.52 -9.23 -35.42
CA SER A 79 7.99 -9.43 -36.79
C SER A 79 8.45 -8.37 -37.78
N MET A 80 9.03 -7.28 -37.30
CA MET A 80 9.35 -6.11 -38.10
C MET A 80 10.85 -6.06 -38.43
N PRO A 81 11.24 -5.81 -39.70
CA PRO A 81 12.63 -5.56 -40.06
C PRO A 81 13.20 -4.36 -39.30
N ALA A 82 14.47 -4.44 -38.88
CA ALA A 82 15.11 -3.40 -38.08
C ALA A 82 15.29 -2.06 -38.83
N ASP A 83 15.28 -2.09 -40.15
CA ASP A 83 15.34 -0.94 -41.05
C ASP A 83 13.96 -0.29 -41.29
N ASN A 84 12.88 -0.89 -40.81
CA ASN A 84 11.55 -0.29 -40.86
C ASN A 84 11.50 0.96 -39.95
N GLU A 85 10.95 2.06 -40.46
CA GLU A 85 10.84 3.33 -39.73
C GLU A 85 10.05 3.18 -38.40
N GLY A 86 9.06 2.29 -38.36
CA GLY A 86 8.26 1.98 -37.18
C GLY A 86 8.98 1.15 -36.12
N PHE A 87 10.11 0.50 -36.45
CA PHE A 87 10.82 -0.40 -35.54
C PHE A 87 11.35 0.35 -34.31
N LYS A 88 12.04 1.47 -34.54
CA LYS A 88 12.58 2.32 -33.46
C LYS A 88 11.46 2.85 -32.57
N TYR A 89 10.34 3.24 -33.16
CA TYR A 89 9.17 3.69 -32.41
C TYR A 89 8.62 2.58 -31.51
N ALA A 90 8.45 1.36 -32.04
CA ALA A 90 7.95 0.23 -31.27
C ALA A 90 8.87 -0.15 -30.10
N VAL A 91 10.20 -0.15 -30.31
CA VAL A 91 11.21 -0.39 -29.26
C VAL A 91 11.11 0.67 -28.15
N ASN A 92 11.09 1.96 -28.51
CA ASN A 92 10.97 3.04 -27.52
C ASN A 92 9.68 2.94 -26.70
N LEU A 93 8.56 2.59 -27.35
CA LEU A 93 7.28 2.40 -26.66
C LEU A 93 7.33 1.17 -25.74
N TYR A 94 7.98 0.09 -26.14
CA TYR A 94 8.16 -1.10 -25.32
C TYR A 94 8.95 -0.79 -24.03
N ASP A 95 10.00 0.01 -24.13
CA ASP A 95 10.80 0.46 -22.97
C ASP A 95 10.02 1.42 -22.07
N THR A 96 9.23 2.31 -22.67
CA THR A 96 8.31 3.18 -21.91
C THR A 96 7.34 2.37 -21.08
N ILE A 97 6.71 1.34 -21.66
CA ILE A 97 5.79 0.45 -20.92
C ILE A 97 6.51 -0.32 -19.82
N ASN A 98 7.78 -0.71 -20.01
CA ASN A 98 8.56 -1.33 -18.94
C ASN A 98 8.73 -0.40 -17.75
N SER A 99 9.04 0.87 -18.01
CA SER A 99 9.14 1.90 -16.96
C SER A 99 7.81 2.10 -16.24
N GLU A 100 6.70 2.23 -16.99
CA GLU A 100 5.37 2.40 -16.41
C GLU A 100 4.97 1.20 -15.52
N ILE A 101 5.27 -0.03 -15.94
CA ILE A 101 5.02 -1.24 -15.13
C ILE A 101 5.85 -1.20 -13.85
N TYR A 102 7.12 -0.76 -13.93
CA TYR A 102 7.97 -0.62 -12.76
C TYR A 102 7.39 0.40 -11.76
N ASP A 103 6.97 1.57 -12.22
CA ASP A 103 6.40 2.62 -11.38
C ASP A 103 5.09 2.17 -10.72
N LEU A 104 4.23 1.46 -11.45
CA LEU A 104 3.00 0.87 -10.90
C LEU A 104 3.30 -0.17 -9.82
N ARG A 105 4.37 -0.96 -9.98
CA ARG A 105 4.82 -1.92 -8.95
C ARG A 105 5.35 -1.21 -7.71
N GLN A 106 6.09 -0.10 -7.86
CA GLN A 106 6.55 0.70 -6.71
C GLN A 106 5.37 1.26 -5.92
N LYS A 107 4.39 1.87 -6.61
CA LYS A 107 3.15 2.35 -5.97
C LYS A 107 2.40 1.23 -5.24
N LYS A 108 2.37 0.03 -5.81
CA LYS A 108 1.75 -1.14 -5.15
C LYS A 108 2.47 -1.49 -3.85
N VAL A 109 3.80 -1.48 -3.85
CA VAL A 109 4.62 -1.73 -2.65
C VAL A 109 4.35 -0.69 -1.57
N GLU A 110 4.20 0.59 -1.92
CA GLU A 110 3.84 1.65 -0.97
C GLU A 110 2.51 1.38 -0.27
N TRP A 111 1.48 0.97 -1.01
CA TRP A 111 0.19 0.58 -0.42
C TRP A 111 0.29 -0.65 0.47
N GLN A 112 1.10 -1.64 0.09
CA GLN A 112 1.35 -2.82 0.93
C GLN A 112 2.05 -2.42 2.23
N ARG A 113 3.03 -1.50 2.16
CA ARG A 113 3.73 -0.96 3.33
C ARG A 113 2.77 -0.18 4.24
N LEU A 114 1.87 0.61 3.67
CA LEU A 114 0.83 1.31 4.44
C LEU A 114 -0.03 0.33 5.24
N ILE A 115 -0.50 -0.76 4.61
CA ILE A 115 -1.28 -1.79 5.30
C ILE A 115 -0.47 -2.38 6.46
N SER A 116 0.78 -2.77 6.23
CA SER A 116 1.65 -3.34 7.27
C SER A 116 1.85 -2.38 8.44
N ASN A 117 2.17 -1.11 8.16
CA ASN A 117 2.37 -0.09 9.20
C ASN A 117 1.10 0.14 10.03
N VAL A 118 -0.07 0.18 9.39
CA VAL A 118 -1.36 0.37 10.08
C VAL A 118 -1.66 -0.83 11.00
N ILE A 119 -1.43 -2.05 10.52
CA ILE A 119 -1.62 -3.27 11.32
C ILE A 119 -0.64 -3.32 12.49
N GLU A 120 0.64 -3.04 12.26
CA GLU A 120 1.68 -3.05 13.28
C GLU A 120 1.43 -1.98 14.35
N GLY A 121 1.13 -0.76 13.94
CA GLY A 121 0.74 0.32 14.84
C GLY A 121 -0.48 -0.06 15.69
N ARG A 122 -1.47 -0.74 15.11
CA ARG A 122 -2.63 -1.24 15.86
C ARG A 122 -2.27 -2.32 16.87
N LYS A 123 -1.39 -3.26 16.50
CA LYS A 123 -0.88 -4.29 17.43
C LYS A 123 -0.15 -3.66 18.62
N LEU A 124 0.70 -2.66 18.38
CA LEU A 124 1.39 -1.92 19.45
C LEU A 124 0.40 -1.19 20.35
N TYR A 125 -0.60 -0.54 19.78
CA TYR A 125 -1.67 0.12 20.53
C TYR A 125 -2.44 -0.87 21.42
N LEU A 126 -2.89 -2.01 20.89
CA LEU A 126 -3.60 -3.03 21.66
C LEU A 126 -2.72 -3.62 22.77
N LYS A 127 -1.45 -3.90 22.50
CA LYS A 127 -0.48 -4.33 23.53
C LYS A 127 -0.34 -3.29 24.64
N SER A 128 -0.28 -2.00 24.30
CA SER A 128 -0.18 -0.91 25.29
C SER A 128 -1.43 -0.73 26.15
N ARG A 129 -2.59 -1.18 25.64
CA ARG A 129 -3.88 -1.13 26.34
C ARG A 129 -4.07 -2.33 27.28
N ASN A 130 -3.54 -3.48 26.90
CA ASN A 130 -3.60 -4.73 27.67
C ASN A 130 -2.40 -4.91 28.63
N THR A 131 -1.45 -3.99 28.62
CA THR A 131 -0.39 -3.99 29.64
C THR A 131 -0.92 -3.34 30.91
N ASP A 132 -0.80 -4.06 32.02
CA ASP A 132 -1.09 -3.56 33.36
C ASP A 132 -0.37 -2.22 33.59
N ARG A 133 -0.94 -1.34 34.44
CA ARG A 133 -0.49 0.07 34.55
C ARG A 133 1.02 0.17 34.82
N GLU A 134 1.56 -0.75 35.61
CA GLU A 134 3.01 -0.87 35.89
C GLU A 134 3.84 -1.32 34.68
N ALA A 135 3.33 -2.25 33.86
CA ALA A 135 4.02 -2.72 32.67
C ALA A 135 4.05 -1.65 31.57
N ARG A 136 2.97 -0.85 31.46
CA ARG A 136 2.91 0.32 30.58
C ARG A 136 3.91 1.39 31.00
N ASP A 137 4.01 1.71 32.30
CA ASP A 137 4.99 2.67 32.81
C ASP A 137 6.44 2.19 32.63
N LYS A 138 6.68 0.88 32.78
CA LYS A 138 7.98 0.26 32.50
C LYS A 138 8.34 0.36 31.01
N TYR A 139 7.39 0.07 30.12
CA TYR A 139 7.59 0.18 28.67
C TYR A 139 7.85 1.63 28.23
N LEU A 140 7.08 2.60 28.73
CA LEU A 140 7.29 4.02 28.45
C LEU A 140 8.65 4.52 28.95
N LYS A 141 9.13 4.04 30.10
CA LYS A 141 10.49 4.32 30.60
C LYS A 141 11.57 3.76 29.67
N GLU A 142 11.42 2.52 29.22
CA GLU A 142 12.35 1.88 28.28
C GLU A 142 12.40 2.61 26.93
N LEU A 143 11.23 2.97 26.40
CA LEU A 143 11.09 3.71 25.14
C LEU A 143 11.70 5.12 25.25
N GLY A 144 11.50 5.80 26.38
CA GLY A 144 12.14 7.07 26.70
C GLY A 144 13.67 6.98 26.77
N LYS A 145 14.23 5.91 27.34
CA LYS A 145 15.69 5.65 27.34
C LYS A 145 16.21 5.43 25.91
N GLY A 146 15.49 4.67 25.08
CA GLY A 146 15.84 4.43 23.68
C GLY A 146 15.85 5.72 22.85
N ILE A 147 14.81 6.56 22.99
CA ILE A 147 14.74 7.87 22.31
C ILE A 147 15.89 8.78 22.76
N LYS A 148 16.21 8.79 24.06
CA LYS A 148 17.32 9.61 24.59
C LYS A 148 18.68 9.12 24.08
N ALA A 149 18.87 7.80 23.96
CA ALA A 149 20.08 7.21 23.38
C ALA A 149 20.22 7.58 21.89
N LEU A 150 19.15 7.49 21.11
CA LEU A 150 19.13 7.91 19.70
C LEU A 150 19.38 9.42 19.54
N SER A 151 18.79 10.24 20.40
CA SER A 151 19.02 11.69 20.43
C SER A 151 20.48 12.03 20.75
N ASN A 152 21.10 11.30 21.67
CA ASN A 152 22.51 11.48 22.03
C ASN A 152 23.44 11.01 20.91
N LEU A 153 23.12 9.93 20.21
CA LEU A 153 23.84 9.49 19.01
C LEU A 153 23.78 10.54 17.91
N SER A 154 22.58 11.05 17.60
CA SER A 154 22.39 12.11 16.60
C SER A 154 23.12 13.42 16.92
N LYS A 155 23.40 13.69 18.19
CA LYS A 155 24.21 14.85 18.61
C LYS A 155 25.70 14.60 18.47
N LYS A 156 26.14 13.34 18.62
CA LYS A 156 27.54 12.92 18.48
C LYS A 156 27.98 12.96 17.02
N ASP A 157 27.10 12.54 16.11
CA ASP A 157 27.32 12.58 14.65
C ASP A 157 27.32 14.01 14.05
N LYS A 158 27.05 15.05 14.85
CA LYS A 158 27.14 16.47 14.44
C LYS A 158 28.38 17.20 14.95
N THR A 159 29.21 16.51 15.73
CA THR A 159 30.43 17.05 16.34
C THR A 159 31.72 16.41 15.79
N ASP A 160 31.58 15.44 14.89
CA ASP A 160 32.65 14.88 14.06
C ASP A 160 32.47 15.36 12.60
#